data_AF-A0A9E8N5I6-F1
#
_entry.id   AF-A0A9E8N5I6-F1
#
_cell.length_a   1.000
_cell.length_b   1.000
_cell.length_c   1.000
_cell.angle_alpha   90.00
_cell.angle_beta   90.00
_cell.angle_gamma   90.00
#
_symmetry.space_group_name_H-M   'P 1'
#
loop_
_entity.id
_entity.type
_entity.pdbx_description
1 polymer ?
#
loop_
_entity_poly.entity_id
_entity_poly.type
_entity_poly.pdbx_seq_one_letter_code
_entity_poly.pdbx_strand_id
1 'polypeptide(L)'
;MKNNSRIKRAIFRSGKFLLIGLFVLTSSLFFLYPQLFYCELIGFSGFRQGEGSTYFSPEIKPVHDKVLKRIVSQAEARVDSFYSGKKSNPVVIICSNPQEYQKYCSSTEGAGCSLGTPWGHSFVILNGREMNTDVVSHEMGHTELLERLGWWTIATEIPQWFNEGLALMLDRRFVNNPDPAGRYLDYMDEWMYYTGGGQEISELKDMETIKGFFSGGQKQVMRAYMSSGMEVSYWLTLAGEDGLKTLISQIKEGHSFADAYRETEKQRLKAYFERLPANPLRLRDSKKISE
;
A
#
# COMPACT_ATOMS: atom_id res chain seq x y z
N MET A 1 -11.32 -52.50 31.69
CA MET A 1 -11.74 -52.27 30.28
C MET A 1 -12.77 -51.14 30.06
N LYS A 2 -13.72 -50.85 30.97
CA LYS A 2 -14.73 -49.76 30.78
C LYS A 2 -14.18 -48.33 30.67
N ASN A 3 -13.04 -48.03 31.28
CA ASN A 3 -12.48 -46.68 31.30
C ASN A 3 -11.92 -46.26 29.92
N ASN A 4 -11.34 -47.23 29.19
CA ASN A 4 -10.73 -47.01 27.88
C ASN A 4 -11.78 -46.70 26.78
N SER A 5 -13.01 -47.20 26.90
CA SER A 5 -14.08 -46.93 25.93
C SER A 5 -14.75 -45.57 26.14
N ARG A 6 -14.82 -45.06 27.38
CA ARG A 6 -15.32 -43.70 27.68
C ARG A 6 -14.35 -42.63 27.21
N ILE A 7 -13.05 -42.80 27.45
CA ILE A 7 -12.01 -41.88 26.99
C ILE A 7 -11.96 -41.83 25.45
N LYS A 8 -12.01 -42.98 24.76
CA LYS A 8 -12.08 -43.03 23.29
C LYS A 8 -13.33 -42.34 22.72
N ARG A 9 -14.51 -42.49 23.35
CA ARG A 9 -15.73 -41.79 22.93
C ARG A 9 -15.66 -40.28 23.19
N ALA A 10 -15.05 -39.85 24.30
CA ALA A 10 -14.85 -38.44 24.60
C ALA A 10 -13.89 -37.79 23.58
N ILE A 11 -12.74 -38.43 23.30
CA ILE A 11 -11.77 -37.98 22.28
C ILE A 11 -12.42 -37.93 20.89
N PHE A 12 -13.20 -38.95 20.50
CA PHE A 12 -13.90 -38.98 19.22
C PHE A 12 -14.98 -37.89 19.10
N ARG A 13 -15.73 -37.62 20.19
CA ARG A 13 -16.71 -36.52 20.23
C ARG A 13 -16.03 -35.16 20.15
N SER A 14 -14.96 -34.94 20.91
CA SER A 14 -14.17 -33.71 20.85
C SER A 14 -13.55 -33.49 19.48
N GLY A 15 -13.01 -34.55 18.85
CA GLY A 15 -12.52 -34.50 17.47
C GLY A 15 -13.60 -34.13 16.46
N LYS A 16 -14.82 -34.67 16.61
CA LYS A 16 -15.96 -34.28 15.78
C LYS A 16 -16.34 -32.80 15.94
N PHE A 17 -16.38 -32.28 17.17
CA PHE A 17 -16.67 -30.86 17.40
C PHE A 17 -15.57 -29.95 16.85
N LEU A 18 -14.30 -30.34 16.97
CA LEU A 18 -13.18 -29.61 16.37
C LEU A 18 -13.27 -29.58 14.84
N LEU A 19 -13.59 -30.70 14.21
CA LEU A 19 -13.77 -30.76 12.74
C LEU A 19 -14.95 -29.93 12.27
N ILE A 20 -16.08 -29.98 12.99
CA ILE A 20 -17.25 -29.13 12.69
C ILE A 20 -16.87 -27.65 12.88
N GLY A 21 -16.19 -27.31 13.97
CA GLY A 21 -15.74 -25.95 14.25
C GLY A 21 -14.80 -25.42 13.16
N LEU A 22 -13.82 -26.23 12.74
CA LEU A 22 -12.92 -25.90 11.65
C LEU A 22 -13.68 -25.68 10.34
N PHE A 23 -14.60 -26.59 9.99
CA PHE A 23 -15.42 -26.48 8.78
C PHE A 23 -16.29 -25.22 8.78
N VAL A 24 -16.94 -24.91 9.91
CA VAL A 24 -17.76 -23.70 10.06
C VAL A 24 -16.87 -22.46 9.92
N LEU A 25 -15.72 -22.43 10.60
CA LEU A 25 -14.79 -21.30 10.53
C LEU A 25 -14.28 -21.06 9.10
N THR A 26 -13.80 -22.10 8.41
CA THR A 26 -13.31 -21.98 7.04
C THR A 26 -14.41 -21.56 6.08
N SER A 27 -15.62 -22.10 6.24
CA SER A 27 -16.77 -21.71 5.42
C SER A 27 -17.15 -20.25 5.66
N SER A 28 -17.21 -19.81 6.93
CA SER A 28 -17.47 -18.42 7.27
C SER A 28 -16.42 -17.47 6.69
N LEU A 29 -15.13 -17.82 6.77
CA LEU A 29 -14.07 -17.03 6.15
C LEU A 29 -14.20 -16.97 4.62
N PHE A 30 -14.58 -18.07 3.98
CA PHE A 30 -14.84 -18.10 2.53
C PHE A 30 -16.00 -17.18 2.14
N PHE A 31 -17.10 -17.16 2.90
CA PHE A 31 -18.22 -16.28 2.60
C PHE A 31 -17.93 -14.81 2.90
N LEU A 32 -17.09 -14.51 3.89
CA LEU A 32 -16.72 -13.13 4.24
C LEU A 32 -15.62 -12.55 3.34
N TYR A 33 -14.67 -13.39 2.93
CA TYR A 33 -13.49 -12.99 2.16
C TYR A 33 -13.21 -13.93 0.97
N PRO A 34 -14.19 -14.16 0.07
CA PRO A 34 -14.06 -15.14 -1.02
C PRO A 34 -12.86 -14.83 -1.94
N GLN A 35 -12.55 -13.55 -2.14
CA GLN A 35 -11.44 -13.08 -2.96
C GLN A 35 -10.08 -13.63 -2.51
N LEU A 36 -9.85 -13.77 -1.20
CA LEU A 36 -8.60 -14.32 -0.68
C LEU A 36 -8.45 -15.79 -1.06
N PHE A 37 -9.54 -16.57 -0.96
CA PHE A 37 -9.52 -17.97 -1.36
C PHE A 37 -9.29 -18.13 -2.86
N TYR A 38 -9.91 -17.29 -3.68
CA TYR A 38 -9.66 -17.32 -5.12
C TYR A 38 -8.21 -16.99 -5.47
N CYS A 39 -7.62 -16.01 -4.79
CA CYS A 39 -6.21 -15.63 -4.97
C CYS A 39 -5.26 -16.78 -4.54
N GLU A 40 -5.46 -17.35 -3.35
CA GLU A 40 -4.64 -18.45 -2.85
C GLU A 40 -4.72 -19.71 -3.71
N LEU A 41 -5.89 -19.96 -4.31
CA LEU A 41 -6.13 -21.12 -5.18
C LEU A 41 -5.91 -20.82 -6.66
N ILE A 42 -5.27 -19.70 -7.02
CA ILE A 42 -5.08 -19.31 -8.43
C ILE A 42 -4.36 -20.39 -9.25
N GLY A 43 -3.40 -21.11 -8.65
CA GLY A 43 -2.67 -22.20 -9.31
C GLY A 43 -3.52 -23.43 -9.63
N PHE A 44 -4.70 -23.56 -9.02
CA PHE A 44 -5.67 -24.62 -9.32
C PHE A 44 -6.83 -24.13 -10.20
N SER A 45 -6.75 -22.88 -10.68
CA SER A 45 -7.75 -22.28 -11.56
C SER A 45 -7.45 -22.55 -13.04
N GLY A 46 -8.31 -22.04 -13.93
CA GLY A 46 -8.07 -22.06 -15.38
C GLY A 46 -7.04 -21.03 -15.88
N PHE A 47 -6.46 -20.22 -14.99
CA PHE A 47 -5.43 -19.26 -15.37
C PHE A 47 -4.16 -19.97 -15.83
N ARG A 48 -3.54 -19.45 -16.88
CA ARG A 48 -2.21 -19.91 -17.30
C ARG A 48 -1.15 -19.26 -16.42
N GLN A 49 -0.32 -20.08 -15.79
CA GLN A 49 0.88 -19.58 -15.15
C GLN A 49 1.88 -19.10 -16.22
N GLY A 50 2.39 -17.89 -16.03
CA GLY A 50 3.47 -17.31 -16.82
C GLY A 50 4.84 -17.55 -16.18
N GLU A 51 5.71 -16.57 -16.34
CA GLU A 51 7.01 -16.58 -15.67
C GLU A 51 6.88 -16.06 -14.23
N GLY A 52 7.64 -16.65 -13.31
CA GLY A 52 7.55 -16.31 -11.89
C GLY A 52 6.16 -16.56 -11.29
N SER A 53 5.69 -15.62 -10.48
CA SER A 53 4.40 -15.64 -9.77
C SER A 53 3.28 -14.93 -10.55
N THR A 54 3.35 -14.85 -11.89
CA THR A 54 2.34 -14.18 -12.72
C THR A 54 1.36 -15.19 -13.34
N TYR A 55 0.06 -14.88 -13.30
CA TYR A 55 -1.03 -15.68 -13.84
C TYR A 55 -1.86 -14.85 -14.83
N PHE A 56 -2.17 -15.44 -15.99
CA PHE A 56 -2.93 -14.82 -17.06
C PHE A 56 -4.27 -15.52 -17.23
N SER A 57 -5.35 -14.75 -17.34
CA SER A 57 -6.65 -15.26 -17.73
C SER A 57 -6.56 -16.09 -19.02
N PRO A 58 -7.28 -17.22 -19.13
CA PRO A 58 -7.26 -18.05 -20.34
C PRO A 58 -7.79 -17.31 -21.59
N GLU A 59 -8.56 -16.24 -21.40
CA GLU A 59 -9.07 -15.40 -22.49
C GLU A 59 -8.01 -14.43 -23.05
N ILE A 60 -6.93 -14.18 -22.31
CA ILE A 60 -5.81 -13.35 -22.78
C ILE A 60 -4.97 -14.18 -23.76
N LYS A 61 -5.00 -13.77 -25.03
CA LYS A 61 -4.21 -14.41 -26.08
C LYS A 61 -2.71 -14.25 -25.78
N PRO A 62 -1.89 -15.31 -25.96
CA PRO A 62 -0.45 -15.27 -25.70
C PRO A 62 0.33 -14.16 -26.42
N VAL A 63 -0.19 -13.64 -27.53
CA VAL A 63 0.40 -12.50 -28.25
C VAL A 63 0.47 -11.23 -27.39
N HIS A 64 -0.42 -11.07 -26.41
CA HIS A 64 -0.43 -9.93 -25.50
C HIS A 64 0.48 -10.12 -24.29
N ASP A 65 0.90 -11.37 -23.97
CA ASP A 65 1.73 -11.68 -22.78
C ASP A 65 3.00 -10.83 -22.75
N LYS A 66 3.66 -10.59 -23.90
CA LYS A 66 4.88 -9.79 -23.97
C LYS A 66 4.67 -8.32 -23.56
N VAL A 67 3.54 -7.73 -23.95
CA VAL A 67 3.20 -6.34 -23.61
C VAL A 67 2.86 -6.24 -22.13
N LEU A 68 2.03 -7.15 -21.63
CA LEU A 68 1.62 -7.18 -20.22
C LEU A 68 2.81 -7.42 -19.30
N LYS A 69 3.71 -8.37 -19.64
CA LYS A 69 4.95 -8.61 -18.90
C LYS A 69 5.87 -7.38 -18.87
N ARG A 70 5.95 -6.63 -19.97
CA ARG A 70 6.74 -5.39 -20.01
C ARG A 70 6.18 -4.35 -19.04
N ILE A 71 4.86 -4.20 -18.99
CA ILE A 71 4.20 -3.28 -18.06
C ILE A 71 4.54 -3.67 -16.61
N VAL A 72 4.41 -4.95 -16.26
CA VAL A 72 4.74 -5.48 -14.92
C VAL A 72 6.22 -5.23 -14.60
N SER A 73 7.14 -5.58 -15.49
CA SER A 73 8.58 -5.38 -15.28
C SER A 73 8.96 -3.90 -15.11
N GLN A 74 8.33 -2.99 -15.86
CA GLN A 74 8.55 -1.55 -15.68
C GLN A 74 8.03 -1.05 -14.34
N ALA A 75 6.92 -1.61 -13.85
CA ALA A 75 6.39 -1.27 -12.54
C ALA A 75 7.30 -1.78 -11.42
N GLU A 76 7.79 -3.01 -11.52
CA GLU A 76 8.76 -3.56 -10.57
C GLU A 76 10.03 -2.71 -10.48
N ALA A 77 10.58 -2.27 -11.62
CA ALA A 77 11.75 -1.39 -11.64
C ALA A 77 11.47 -0.02 -10.99
N ARG A 78 10.24 0.50 -11.09
CA ARG A 78 9.84 1.76 -10.46
C ARG A 78 9.73 1.61 -8.94
N VAL A 79 9.12 0.53 -8.47
CA VAL A 79 9.02 0.20 -7.04
C VAL A 79 10.41 -0.02 -6.45
N ASP A 80 11.27 -0.74 -7.17
CA ASP A 80 12.68 -0.95 -6.79
C ASP A 80 13.41 0.37 -6.61
N SER A 81 13.32 1.28 -7.60
CA SER A 81 13.95 2.59 -7.52
C SER A 81 13.41 3.45 -6.37
N PHE A 82 12.10 3.45 -6.13
CA PHE A 82 11.49 4.30 -5.10
C PHE A 82 11.82 3.84 -3.67
N TYR A 83 11.79 2.52 -3.42
CA TYR A 83 12.08 1.95 -2.10
C TYR A 83 13.57 1.66 -1.83
N SER A 84 14.45 2.03 -2.78
CA SER A 84 15.89 1.71 -2.76
C SER A 84 16.14 0.20 -2.63
N GLY A 85 15.54 -0.56 -3.55
CA GLY A 85 15.56 -2.02 -3.63
C GLY A 85 14.21 -2.61 -3.28
N LYS A 86 13.58 -3.38 -4.17
CA LYS A 86 12.30 -4.08 -3.95
C LYS A 86 12.49 -5.34 -3.11
N LYS A 87 11.57 -5.63 -2.19
CA LYS A 87 11.57 -6.86 -1.38
C LYS A 87 10.36 -7.75 -1.65
N SER A 88 9.23 -7.14 -1.97
CA SER A 88 7.98 -7.84 -2.25
C SER A 88 8.08 -8.68 -3.51
N ASN A 89 7.36 -9.80 -3.46
CA ASN A 89 7.18 -10.70 -4.60
C ASN A 89 5.71 -11.18 -4.65
N PRO A 90 4.76 -10.28 -4.91
CA PRO A 90 3.36 -10.64 -4.93
C PRO A 90 3.05 -11.61 -6.06
N VAL A 91 1.97 -12.37 -5.91
CA VAL A 91 1.36 -13.10 -7.02
C VAL A 91 0.58 -12.11 -7.88
N VAL A 92 0.92 -12.01 -9.16
CA VAL A 92 0.28 -11.08 -10.10
C VAL A 92 -0.80 -11.82 -10.88
N ILE A 93 -2.06 -11.40 -10.77
CA ILE A 93 -3.22 -12.02 -11.43
C ILE A 93 -3.77 -11.04 -12.46
N ILE A 94 -3.70 -11.40 -13.74
CA ILE A 94 -4.13 -10.53 -14.84
C ILE A 94 -5.42 -11.07 -15.44
N CYS A 95 -6.52 -10.36 -15.18
CA CYS A 95 -7.86 -10.69 -15.62
C CYS A 95 -8.14 -10.11 -17.02
N SER A 96 -8.95 -10.78 -17.84
CA SER A 96 -9.29 -10.35 -19.20
C SER A 96 -10.42 -9.30 -19.25
N ASN A 97 -11.26 -9.27 -18.21
CA ASN A 97 -12.47 -8.47 -18.15
C ASN A 97 -12.85 -8.09 -16.69
N PRO A 98 -13.72 -7.08 -16.50
CA PRO A 98 -14.11 -6.62 -15.17
C PRO A 98 -14.82 -7.68 -14.30
N GLN A 99 -15.58 -8.60 -14.89
CA GLN A 99 -16.30 -9.65 -14.15
C GLN A 99 -15.33 -10.65 -13.52
N GLU A 100 -14.29 -11.03 -14.25
CA GLU A 100 -13.21 -11.86 -13.73
C GLU A 100 -12.40 -11.09 -12.68
N TYR A 101 -12.08 -9.82 -12.90
CA TYR A 101 -11.39 -8.96 -11.94
C TYR A 101 -12.12 -8.88 -10.59
N GLN A 102 -13.44 -8.65 -10.59
CA GLN A 102 -14.28 -8.57 -9.38
C GLN A 102 -14.35 -9.88 -8.59
N LYS A 103 -13.98 -11.02 -9.19
CA LYS A 103 -13.88 -12.29 -8.45
C LYS A 103 -12.69 -12.27 -7.49
N TYR A 104 -11.59 -11.65 -7.89
CA TYR A 104 -10.33 -11.63 -7.14
C TYR A 104 -10.13 -10.32 -6.37
N CYS A 105 -10.92 -9.29 -6.69
CA CYS A 105 -10.85 -7.99 -6.04
C CYS A 105 -12.19 -7.61 -5.41
N SER A 106 -12.16 -7.06 -4.19
CA SER A 106 -13.38 -6.58 -3.52
C SER A 106 -13.90 -5.24 -4.09
N SER A 107 -13.09 -4.55 -4.90
CA SER A 107 -13.52 -3.30 -5.55
C SER A 107 -14.26 -3.59 -6.85
N THR A 108 -15.40 -2.93 -7.04
CA THR A 108 -16.14 -2.94 -8.32
C THR A 108 -15.59 -1.94 -9.34
N GLU A 109 -14.71 -1.04 -8.90
CA GLU A 109 -14.12 0.04 -9.69
C GLU A 109 -12.59 -0.02 -9.64
N GLY A 110 -11.93 0.32 -10.76
CA GLY A 110 -10.48 0.44 -10.83
C GLY A 110 -9.81 -0.53 -11.80
N ALA A 111 -8.59 -0.15 -12.20
CA ALA A 111 -7.75 -0.91 -13.14
C ALA A 111 -6.86 -1.95 -12.43
N GLY A 112 -6.77 -1.89 -11.11
CA GLY A 112 -5.97 -2.79 -10.28
C GLY A 112 -6.37 -2.70 -8.81
N CYS A 113 -5.98 -3.73 -8.05
CA CYS A 113 -6.02 -3.73 -6.60
C CYS A 113 -4.98 -4.69 -6.01
N SER A 114 -4.69 -4.51 -4.73
CA SER A 114 -3.72 -5.30 -4.00
C SER A 114 -4.33 -5.90 -2.73
N LEU A 115 -3.93 -7.13 -2.40
CA LEU A 115 -4.39 -7.86 -1.23
C LEU A 115 -3.20 -8.42 -0.46
N GLY A 116 -3.29 -8.41 0.87
CA GLY A 116 -2.31 -8.99 1.77
C GLY A 116 -2.96 -9.91 2.79
N THR A 117 -2.25 -10.95 3.20
CA THR A 117 -2.74 -11.92 4.19
C THR A 117 -1.92 -11.87 5.49
N PRO A 118 -2.52 -12.23 6.63
CA PRO A 118 -1.80 -12.33 7.91
C PRO A 118 -0.61 -13.31 7.92
N TRP A 119 -0.54 -14.24 6.96
CA TRP A 119 0.53 -15.24 6.81
C TRP A 119 1.60 -14.83 5.79
N GLY A 120 1.59 -13.59 5.30
CA GLY A 120 2.66 -13.02 4.48
C GLY A 120 2.52 -13.28 2.98
N HIS A 121 1.37 -13.77 2.50
CA HIS A 121 1.09 -13.78 1.07
C HIS A 121 0.57 -12.42 0.62
N SER A 122 0.91 -12.01 -0.60
CA SER A 122 0.41 -10.79 -1.21
C SER A 122 0.07 -11.01 -2.69
N PHE A 123 -0.91 -10.27 -3.17
CA PHE A 123 -1.47 -10.40 -4.50
C PHE A 123 -1.66 -9.02 -5.12
N VAL A 124 -1.39 -8.93 -6.43
CA VAL A 124 -1.72 -7.77 -7.27
C VAL A 124 -2.65 -8.27 -8.36
N ILE A 125 -3.88 -7.76 -8.38
CA ILE A 125 -4.93 -8.15 -9.30
C ILE A 125 -5.12 -7.01 -10.29
N LEU A 126 -5.14 -7.31 -11.59
CA LEU A 126 -5.14 -6.31 -12.65
C LEU A 126 -6.24 -6.58 -13.66
N ASN A 127 -6.94 -5.52 -14.06
CA ASN A 127 -7.78 -5.55 -15.25
C ASN A 127 -6.90 -5.35 -16.48
N GLY A 128 -6.68 -6.41 -17.25
CA GLY A 128 -5.74 -6.44 -18.39
C GLY A 128 -6.04 -5.44 -19.50
N ARG A 129 -7.25 -4.87 -19.56
CA ARG A 129 -7.63 -3.83 -20.54
C ARG A 129 -7.25 -2.42 -20.11
N GLU A 130 -7.16 -2.19 -18.81
CA GLU A 130 -6.99 -0.85 -18.23
C GLU A 130 -5.65 -0.70 -17.50
N MET A 131 -4.92 -1.81 -17.28
CA MET A 131 -3.61 -1.79 -16.64
C MET A 131 -2.58 -1.06 -17.50
N ASN A 132 -1.76 -0.27 -16.83
CA ASN A 132 -0.56 0.36 -17.36
C ASN A 132 0.50 0.39 -16.26
N THR A 133 1.70 0.87 -16.56
CA THR A 133 2.81 0.87 -15.60
C THR A 133 2.47 1.64 -14.34
N ASP A 134 1.71 2.73 -14.43
CA ASP A 134 1.35 3.56 -13.28
C ASP A 134 0.40 2.81 -12.33
N VAL A 135 -0.65 2.18 -12.85
CA VAL A 135 -1.58 1.33 -12.08
C VAL A 135 -0.83 0.19 -11.41
N VAL A 136 0.02 -0.53 -12.14
CA VAL A 136 0.74 -1.68 -11.56
C VAL A 136 1.74 -1.22 -10.50
N SER A 137 2.40 -0.08 -10.70
CA SER A 137 3.35 0.45 -9.72
C SER A 137 2.65 0.91 -8.44
N HIS A 138 1.46 1.52 -8.56
CA HIS A 138 0.60 1.90 -7.43
C HIS A 138 0.30 0.66 -6.56
N GLU A 139 -0.25 -0.38 -7.17
CA GLU A 139 -0.63 -1.62 -6.45
C GLU A 139 0.59 -2.36 -5.87
N MET A 140 1.68 -2.42 -6.62
CA MET A 140 2.92 -3.02 -6.10
C MET A 140 3.52 -2.21 -4.95
N GLY A 141 3.34 -0.89 -4.93
CA GLY A 141 3.74 -0.02 -3.82
C GLY A 141 3.10 -0.44 -2.50
N HIS A 142 1.79 -0.73 -2.51
CA HIS A 142 1.10 -1.27 -1.34
C HIS A 142 1.69 -2.61 -0.89
N THR A 143 1.95 -3.54 -1.81
CA THR A 143 2.53 -4.84 -1.46
C THR A 143 3.98 -4.73 -0.97
N GLU A 144 4.73 -3.74 -1.43
CA GLU A 144 6.10 -3.47 -0.95
C GLU A 144 6.09 -2.91 0.47
N LEU A 145 5.19 -1.98 0.78
CA LEU A 145 5.02 -1.48 2.15
C LEU A 145 4.57 -2.61 3.09
N LEU A 146 3.64 -3.45 2.63
CA LEU A 146 3.18 -4.64 3.35
C LEU A 146 4.31 -5.63 3.64
N GLU A 147 5.17 -5.94 2.66
CA GLU A 147 6.32 -6.81 2.86
C GLU A 147 7.29 -6.26 3.92
N ARG A 148 7.45 -4.93 3.97
CA ARG A 148 8.40 -4.28 4.88
C ARG A 148 7.91 -4.23 6.32
N LEU A 149 6.62 -3.98 6.52
CA LEU A 149 6.03 -3.73 7.84
C LEU A 149 5.23 -4.92 8.38
N GLY A 150 4.75 -5.80 7.51
CA GLY A 150 3.88 -6.91 7.87
C GLY A 150 2.41 -6.52 7.96
N TRP A 151 1.54 -7.51 7.80
CA TRP A 151 0.09 -7.31 7.69
C TRP A 151 -0.53 -6.61 8.90
N TRP A 152 -0.12 -7.00 10.11
CA TRP A 152 -0.67 -6.42 11.34
C TRP A 152 -0.40 -4.92 11.42
N THR A 153 0.85 -4.50 11.24
CA THR A 153 1.25 -3.09 11.27
C THR A 153 0.53 -2.27 10.19
N ILE A 154 0.44 -2.78 8.95
CA ILE A 154 -0.35 -2.12 7.90
C ILE A 154 -1.81 -1.95 8.31
N ALA A 155 -2.43 -2.99 8.85
CA ALA A 155 -3.85 -3.00 9.15
C ALA A 155 -4.23 -2.15 10.39
N THR A 156 -3.31 -1.94 11.33
CA THR A 156 -3.62 -1.31 12.63
C THR A 156 -2.89 -0.01 12.91
N GLU A 157 -1.75 0.25 12.28
CA GLU A 157 -0.89 1.39 12.64
C GLU A 157 -0.66 2.38 11.49
N ILE A 158 -0.70 1.91 10.24
CA ILE A 158 -0.46 2.78 9.08
C ILE A 158 -1.75 3.46 8.64
N PRO A 159 -1.82 4.81 8.65
CA PRO A 159 -2.99 5.52 8.16
C PRO A 159 -3.21 5.29 6.67
N GLN A 160 -4.48 5.15 6.26
CA GLN A 160 -4.83 4.91 4.86
C GLN A 160 -4.34 6.05 3.95
N TRP A 161 -4.44 7.31 4.38
CA TRP A 161 -3.91 8.45 3.63
C TRP A 161 -2.40 8.30 3.34
N PHE A 162 -1.62 7.75 4.27
CA PHE A 162 -0.19 7.57 4.06
C PHE A 162 0.09 6.41 3.09
N ASN A 163 -0.65 5.31 3.23
CA ASN A 163 -0.53 4.15 2.34
C ASN A 163 -0.86 4.50 0.88
N GLU A 164 -1.98 5.19 0.65
CA GLU A 164 -2.37 5.68 -0.68
C GLU A 164 -1.45 6.79 -1.19
N GLY A 165 -1.06 7.73 -0.31
CA GLY A 165 -0.14 8.80 -0.66
C GLY A 165 1.24 8.30 -1.10
N LEU A 166 1.76 7.24 -0.47
CA LEU A 166 2.99 6.58 -0.92
C LEU A 166 2.83 5.89 -2.28
N ALA A 167 1.73 5.17 -2.49
CA ALA A 167 1.45 4.53 -3.77
C ALA A 167 1.30 5.54 -4.91
N LEU A 168 0.75 6.73 -4.62
CA LEU A 168 0.69 7.86 -5.55
C LEU A 168 2.07 8.41 -5.96
N MET A 169 3.14 8.17 -5.18
CA MET A 169 4.50 8.54 -5.60
C MET A 169 4.97 7.71 -6.80
N LEU A 170 4.36 6.53 -6.98
CA LEU A 170 4.64 5.58 -8.05
C LEU A 170 3.65 5.70 -9.22
N ASP A 171 2.52 6.38 -9.02
CA ASP A 171 1.49 6.64 -10.03
C ASP A 171 1.69 8.02 -10.69
N ARG A 172 1.93 8.03 -12.00
CA ARG A 172 2.19 9.28 -12.77
C ARG A 172 0.98 9.80 -13.53
N ARG A 173 -0.21 9.22 -13.34
CA ARG A 173 -1.45 9.64 -14.03
C ARG A 173 -1.98 10.98 -13.53
N PHE A 174 -1.71 11.30 -12.26
CA PHE A 174 -2.11 12.56 -11.62
C PHE A 174 -0.97 13.58 -11.64
N VAL A 175 0.19 13.17 -11.12
CA VAL A 175 1.38 14.02 -11.03
C VAL A 175 2.62 13.22 -11.44
N ASN A 176 3.44 13.78 -12.33
CA ASN A 176 4.59 13.09 -12.91
C ASN A 176 5.95 13.66 -12.47
N ASN A 177 5.97 14.70 -11.64
CA ASN A 177 7.23 15.30 -11.20
C ASN A 177 8.01 14.32 -10.30
N PRO A 178 9.28 13.99 -10.62
CA PRO A 178 10.07 13.05 -9.83
C PRO A 178 10.66 13.69 -8.56
N ASP A 179 10.75 15.01 -8.49
CA ASP A 179 11.26 15.73 -7.32
C ASP A 179 10.14 15.87 -6.26
N PRO A 180 10.36 15.50 -4.98
CA PRO A 180 9.32 15.59 -3.95
C PRO A 180 8.75 17.00 -3.75
N ALA A 181 9.58 18.04 -3.83
CA ALA A 181 9.12 19.42 -3.62
C ALA A 181 8.30 19.92 -4.82
N GLY A 182 8.76 19.65 -6.04
CA GLY A 182 8.00 19.91 -7.26
C GLY A 182 6.69 19.11 -7.31
N ARG A 183 6.72 17.83 -6.92
CA ARG A 183 5.55 16.98 -6.83
C ARG A 183 4.53 17.49 -5.81
N TYR A 184 4.97 18.03 -4.68
CA TYR A 184 4.09 18.69 -3.71
C TYR A 184 3.36 19.88 -4.32
N LEU A 185 4.04 20.72 -5.11
CA LEU A 185 3.42 21.87 -5.79
C LEU A 185 2.39 21.41 -6.83
N ASP A 186 2.72 20.39 -7.62
CA ASP A 186 1.78 19.85 -8.61
C ASP A 186 0.54 19.21 -7.93
N TYR A 187 0.73 18.49 -6.80
CA TYR A 187 -0.41 17.99 -6.02
C TYR A 187 -1.20 19.09 -5.34
N MET A 188 -0.57 20.21 -4.96
CA MET A 188 -1.27 21.39 -4.44
C MET A 188 -2.24 21.94 -5.49
N ASP A 189 -1.84 22.01 -6.76
CA ASP A 189 -2.70 22.46 -7.84
C ASP A 189 -3.90 21.52 -8.05
N GLU A 190 -3.66 20.20 -8.08
CA GLU A 190 -4.73 19.20 -8.13
C GLU A 190 -5.65 19.27 -6.91
N TRP A 191 -5.07 19.39 -5.72
CA TRP A 191 -5.81 19.53 -4.47
C TRP A 191 -6.69 20.78 -4.49
N MET A 192 -6.18 21.92 -4.94
CA MET A 192 -6.95 23.15 -5.09
C MET A 192 -8.12 22.97 -6.07
N TYR A 193 -7.92 22.25 -7.18
CA TYR A 193 -8.98 21.93 -8.12
C TYR A 193 -10.09 21.09 -7.47
N TYR A 194 -9.75 19.96 -6.83
CA TYR A 194 -10.74 19.03 -6.27
C TYR A 194 -11.45 19.54 -5.01
N THR A 195 -10.83 20.49 -4.29
CA THR A 195 -11.40 21.12 -3.08
C THR A 195 -12.15 22.43 -3.37
N GLY A 196 -12.22 22.88 -4.63
CA GLY A 196 -12.84 24.15 -4.98
C GLY A 196 -12.10 25.35 -4.41
N GLY A 197 -10.77 25.29 -4.40
CA GLY A 197 -9.89 26.31 -3.83
C GLY A 197 -9.80 26.24 -2.30
N GLY A 198 -9.85 25.03 -1.72
CA GLY A 198 -9.79 24.83 -0.27
C GLY A 198 -11.12 25.04 0.47
N GLN A 199 -12.26 25.02 -0.24
CA GLN A 199 -13.59 25.13 0.38
C GLN A 199 -14.08 23.80 0.96
N GLU A 200 -13.71 22.68 0.33
CA GLU A 200 -14.06 21.32 0.73
C GLU A 200 -12.82 20.56 1.21
N ILE A 201 -12.32 20.87 2.41
CA ILE A 201 -11.12 20.24 2.98
C ILE A 201 -11.49 18.93 3.70
N SER A 202 -10.68 17.89 3.50
CA SER A 202 -10.69 16.66 4.31
C SER A 202 -9.43 16.62 5.16
N GLU A 203 -9.58 16.53 6.48
CA GLU A 203 -8.42 16.43 7.36
C GLU A 203 -7.84 15.01 7.29
N LEU A 204 -6.52 14.87 7.49
CA LEU A 204 -5.85 13.55 7.44
C LEU A 204 -6.46 12.55 8.43
N LYS A 205 -6.91 13.03 9.60
CA LYS A 205 -7.59 12.22 10.63
C LYS A 205 -8.86 11.52 10.09
N ASP A 206 -9.57 12.17 9.16
CA ASP A 206 -10.80 11.64 8.58
C ASP A 206 -10.52 10.53 7.54
N MET A 207 -9.25 10.39 7.14
CA MET A 207 -8.76 9.49 6.11
C MET A 207 -7.75 8.47 6.68
N GLU A 208 -7.73 8.27 8.00
CA GLU A 208 -6.86 7.28 8.64
C GLU A 208 -7.30 5.83 8.35
N THR A 209 -8.58 5.61 8.11
CA THR A 209 -9.13 4.27 7.87
C THR A 209 -9.53 4.07 6.42
N ILE A 210 -9.54 2.82 5.94
CA ILE A 210 -10.10 2.44 4.63
C ILE A 210 -11.49 3.03 4.43
N LYS A 211 -12.37 2.90 5.43
CA LYS A 211 -13.73 3.46 5.36
C LYS A 211 -13.72 4.98 5.25
N GLY A 212 -12.88 5.67 6.02
CA GLY A 212 -12.75 7.13 5.96
C GLY A 212 -12.32 7.60 4.58
N PHE A 213 -11.25 7.00 4.06
CA PHE A 213 -10.65 7.31 2.77
C PHE A 213 -11.60 7.05 1.58
N PHE A 214 -12.21 5.86 1.54
CA PHE A 214 -13.05 5.41 0.42
C PHE A 214 -14.55 5.69 0.62
N SER A 215 -14.93 6.48 1.62
CA SER A 215 -16.34 6.86 1.81
C SER A 215 -16.78 7.92 0.81
N GLY A 216 -18.07 7.86 0.45
CA GLY A 216 -18.71 8.85 -0.40
C GLY A 216 -18.60 8.55 -1.89
N GLY A 217 -18.75 9.61 -2.71
CA GLY A 217 -18.68 9.50 -4.17
C GLY A 217 -17.27 9.72 -4.72
N GLN A 218 -17.11 9.51 -6.03
CA GLN A 218 -15.82 9.64 -6.74
C GLN A 218 -15.08 10.97 -6.44
N LYS A 219 -15.79 12.10 -6.37
CA LYS A 219 -15.17 13.42 -6.05
C LYS A 219 -14.53 13.42 -4.66
N GLN A 220 -15.17 12.79 -3.67
CA GLN A 220 -14.65 12.70 -2.30
C GLN A 220 -13.42 11.81 -2.23
N VAL A 221 -13.46 10.65 -2.88
CA VAL A 221 -12.30 9.74 -2.99
C VAL A 221 -11.14 10.44 -3.70
N MET A 222 -11.41 11.19 -4.77
CA MET A 222 -10.36 11.96 -5.45
C MET A 222 -9.75 13.05 -4.57
N ARG A 223 -10.54 13.76 -3.75
CA ARG A 223 -9.98 14.68 -2.74
C ARG A 223 -9.10 13.97 -1.73
N ALA A 224 -9.45 12.76 -1.32
CA ALA A 224 -8.65 11.98 -0.38
C ALA A 224 -7.30 11.61 -1.02
N TYR A 225 -7.32 11.15 -2.27
CA TYR A 225 -6.10 10.91 -3.05
C TYR A 225 -5.22 12.17 -3.19
N MET A 226 -5.79 13.30 -3.60
CA MET A 226 -4.99 14.52 -3.78
C MET A 226 -4.43 15.06 -2.47
N SER A 227 -5.22 15.04 -1.39
CA SER A 227 -4.74 15.42 -0.05
C SER A 227 -3.58 14.54 0.42
N SER A 228 -3.68 13.24 0.14
CA SER A 228 -2.68 12.24 0.53
C SER A 228 -1.39 12.34 -0.28
N GLY A 229 -1.51 12.50 -1.61
CA GLY A 229 -0.36 12.74 -2.48
C GLY A 229 0.36 14.03 -2.12
N MET A 230 -0.39 15.10 -1.83
CA MET A 230 0.15 16.38 -1.36
C MET A 230 0.92 16.22 -0.05
N GLU A 231 0.30 15.64 0.99
CA GLU A 231 0.94 15.45 2.30
C GLU A 231 2.19 14.58 2.22
N VAL A 232 2.13 13.44 1.54
CA VAL A 232 3.29 12.53 1.44
C VAL A 232 4.42 13.17 0.64
N SER A 233 4.12 13.93 -0.42
CA SER A 233 5.16 14.66 -1.17
C SER A 233 5.83 15.74 -0.32
N TYR A 234 5.03 16.46 0.48
CA TYR A 234 5.53 17.44 1.44
C TYR A 234 6.44 16.78 2.48
N TRP A 235 5.98 15.68 3.09
CA TRP A 235 6.77 14.96 4.07
C TRP A 235 8.06 14.38 3.49
N LEU A 236 8.03 13.78 2.29
CA LEU A 236 9.23 13.28 1.61
C LEU A 236 10.26 14.40 1.34
N THR A 237 9.79 15.62 1.07
CA THR A 237 10.66 16.80 0.92
C THR A 237 11.41 17.10 2.21
N LEU A 238 10.73 17.01 3.36
CA LEU A 238 11.31 17.28 4.66
C LEU A 238 12.14 16.12 5.19
N ALA A 239 11.70 14.89 4.96
CA ALA A 239 12.32 13.66 5.43
C ALA A 239 13.60 13.31 4.63
N GLY A 240 13.66 13.71 3.36
CA GLY A 240 14.79 13.48 2.46
C GLY A 240 14.89 12.03 1.94
N GLU A 241 15.95 11.74 1.18
CA GLU A 241 16.12 10.48 0.44
C GLU A 241 16.04 9.22 1.33
N ASP A 242 16.64 9.26 2.51
CA ASP A 242 16.63 8.14 3.47
C ASP A 242 15.40 8.15 4.41
N GLY A 243 14.49 9.13 4.26
CA GLY A 243 13.40 9.37 5.20
C GLY A 243 12.42 8.19 5.26
N LEU A 244 11.98 7.68 4.11
CA LEU A 244 11.08 6.52 4.05
C LEU A 244 11.71 5.26 4.67
N LYS A 245 13.01 5.04 4.42
CA LYS A 245 13.75 3.93 5.02
C LYS A 245 13.86 4.07 6.54
N THR A 246 14.09 5.28 7.02
CA THR A 246 14.19 5.61 8.45
C THR A 246 12.84 5.39 9.15
N LEU A 247 11.75 5.89 8.57
CA LEU A 247 10.39 5.65 9.06
C LEU A 247 10.10 4.16 9.22
N ILE A 248 10.36 3.38 8.17
CA ILE A 248 10.14 1.93 8.18
C ILE A 248 10.99 1.24 9.25
N SER A 249 12.25 1.64 9.44
CA SER A 249 13.11 1.08 10.50
C SER A 249 12.54 1.34 11.88
N GLN A 250 12.17 2.59 12.17
CA GLN A 250 11.63 2.97 13.48
C GLN A 250 10.34 2.23 13.80
N ILE A 251 9.43 2.09 12.83
CA ILE A 251 8.19 1.32 13.03
C ILE A 251 8.51 -0.14 13.33
N LYS A 252 9.46 -0.75 12.61
CA LYS A 252 9.92 -2.13 12.89
C LYS A 252 10.59 -2.29 14.25
N GLU A 253 11.19 -1.23 14.78
CA GLU A 253 11.76 -1.17 16.13
C GLU A 253 10.69 -0.97 17.22
N GLY A 254 9.41 -0.82 16.83
CA GLY A 254 8.27 -0.73 17.73
C GLY A 254 7.81 0.71 18.04
N HIS A 255 8.34 1.71 17.32
CA HIS A 255 7.82 3.07 17.41
C HIS A 255 6.46 3.18 16.71
N SER A 256 5.56 3.98 17.27
CA SER A 256 4.29 4.27 16.59
C SER A 256 4.53 4.99 15.26
N PHE A 257 3.66 4.79 14.27
CA PHE A 257 3.73 5.53 13.01
C PHE A 257 3.82 7.05 13.24
N ALA A 258 2.98 7.59 14.13
CA ALA A 258 2.94 9.03 14.39
C ALA A 258 4.25 9.57 15.00
N ASP A 259 4.89 8.81 15.88
CA ASP A 259 6.19 9.20 16.44
C ASP A 259 7.29 9.11 15.39
N ALA A 260 7.35 8.00 14.65
CA ALA A 260 8.36 7.78 13.63
C ALA A 260 8.26 8.78 12.46
N TYR A 261 7.04 9.13 12.06
CA TYR A 261 6.74 10.11 11.02
C TYR A 261 7.25 11.51 11.41
N ARG A 262 6.92 11.97 12.62
CA ARG A 262 7.36 13.27 13.14
C ARG A 262 8.86 13.33 13.40
N GLU A 263 9.44 12.26 13.93
CA GLU A 263 10.84 12.23 14.29
C GLU A 263 11.74 12.25 13.05
N THR A 264 11.36 11.50 12.01
CA THR A 264 12.06 11.50 10.72
C THR A 264 12.13 12.91 10.12
N GLU A 265 11.01 13.64 10.14
CA GLU A 265 10.93 15.04 9.68
C GLU A 265 11.85 15.97 10.50
N LYS A 266 11.78 15.88 11.84
CA LYS A 266 12.56 16.74 12.75
C LYS A 266 14.06 16.50 12.66
N GLN A 267 14.50 15.25 12.59
CA GLN A 267 15.92 14.90 12.53
C GLN A 267 16.58 15.53 11.31
N ARG A 268 15.90 15.50 10.16
CA ARG A 268 16.43 16.09 8.93
C ARG A 268 16.45 17.61 8.97
N LEU A 269 15.39 18.25 9.47
CA LEU A 269 15.35 19.71 9.66
C LEU A 269 16.49 20.18 10.56
N LYS A 270 16.70 19.50 11.69
CA LYS A 270 17.82 19.79 12.60
C LYS A 270 19.16 19.64 11.89
N ALA A 271 19.40 18.52 11.21
CA ALA A 271 20.63 18.29 10.46
C ALA A 271 20.84 19.30 9.32
N TYR A 272 19.77 19.79 8.69
CA TYR A 272 19.83 20.85 7.69
C TYR A 272 20.28 22.18 8.32
N PHE A 273 19.61 22.62 9.39
CA PHE A 273 19.96 23.87 10.08
C PHE A 273 21.35 23.85 10.73
N GLU A 274 21.82 22.69 11.22
CA GLU A 274 23.18 22.53 11.74
C GLU A 274 24.26 22.64 10.67
N ARG A 275 23.94 22.29 9.42
CA ARG A 275 24.86 22.40 8.27
C ARG A 275 24.87 23.78 7.63
N LEU A 276 23.88 24.63 7.92
CA LEU A 276 23.89 25.99 7.41
C LEU A 276 25.04 26.76 8.06
N PRO A 277 25.92 27.42 7.27
CA PRO A 277 26.91 28.31 7.84
C PRO A 277 26.21 29.37 8.67
N ALA A 278 26.86 29.80 9.77
CA ALA A 278 26.33 30.88 10.59
C ALA A 278 25.96 32.05 9.69
N ASN A 279 24.69 32.46 9.72
CA ASN A 279 24.22 33.54 8.86
C ASN A 279 25.00 34.81 9.23
N PRO A 280 25.89 35.32 8.37
CA PRO A 280 26.78 36.43 8.72
C PRO A 280 25.99 37.74 8.92
N LEU A 281 24.74 37.81 8.46
CA LEU A 281 23.81 38.93 8.67
C LEU A 281 23.02 38.81 9.97
N ARG A 282 22.99 37.62 10.59
CA ARG A 282 22.46 37.40 11.94
C ARG A 282 23.65 37.33 12.90
N LEU A 283 24.21 38.49 13.20
CA LEU A 283 25.07 38.65 14.37
C LEU A 283 24.30 38.06 15.58
N ARG A 284 24.73 36.90 16.08
CA ARG A 284 24.44 36.56 17.47
C ARG A 284 25.03 37.72 18.26
N ASP A 285 24.25 38.33 19.15
CA ASP A 285 24.77 39.23 20.18
C ASP A 285 25.85 38.49 20.96
N SER A 286 27.07 38.53 20.44
CA SER A 286 28.26 38.17 21.15
C SER A 286 28.35 39.22 22.24
N LYS A 287 28.04 38.78 23.47
CA LYS A 287 28.43 39.40 24.73
C LYS A 287 29.28 40.63 24.51
N LYS A 288 28.74 41.79 24.88
CA LYS A 288 29.52 43.02 25.15
C LYS A 288 30.91 42.60 25.62
N ILE A 289 31.88 42.76 24.73
CA ILE A 289 33.27 42.80 25.14
C ILE A 289 33.32 44.04 26.01
N SER A 290 33.52 43.80 27.30
CA SER A 290 33.68 44.82 28.32
C SER A 290 34.81 45.76 27.93
N GLU A 291 34.47 47.02 27.72
CA GLU A 291 35.30 48.18 28.03
C GLU A 291 34.62 48.95 29.17
#